data_AF-A0A553PTJ9-F1
#
_entry.id   AF-A0A553PTJ9-F1
#
_cell.length_a   1.000
_cell.length_b   1.000
_cell.length_c   1.000
_cell.angle_alpha   90.00
_cell.angle_beta   90.00
_cell.angle_gamma   90.00
#
_symmetry.space_group_name_H-M   'P 1'
#
loop_
_entity.id
_entity.type
_entity.pdbx_description
1 polymer ?
#
loop_
_entity_poly.entity_id
_entity_poly.type
_entity_poly.pdbx_seq_one_letter_code
_entity_poly.pdbx_strand_id
1 'polypeptide(L)'
;MKSTILLSFFLVFCSVIVSTTASKPCHRFGEACPRPHNRLIAYRKQPNNYMFTMMFCEIFCRKNKAQYMIFGSNTCGCFESCKNPTRVRSRRVIVMFPLQADPDKVCH
;
A
#
# COMPACT_ATOMS: atom_id res chain seq x y z
N MET A 1 -35.15 17.94 26.13
CA MET A 1 -34.22 16.83 25.85
C MET A 1 -34.37 16.30 24.41
N LYS A 2 -34.20 17.13 23.37
CA LYS A 2 -34.23 16.71 21.95
C LYS A 2 -32.95 17.05 21.18
N SER A 3 -32.02 17.79 21.81
CA SER A 3 -30.86 18.41 21.14
C SER A 3 -29.57 17.58 21.26
N THR A 4 -29.45 16.72 22.27
CA THR A 4 -28.29 15.84 22.49
C THR A 4 -28.20 14.67 21.50
N ILE A 5 -29.34 14.20 20.99
CA ILE A 5 -29.40 13.10 20.03
C ILE A 5 -28.84 13.56 18.67
N LEU A 6 -29.22 14.75 18.20
CA LEU A 6 -28.70 15.33 16.96
C LEU A 6 -27.18 15.52 16.98
N LEU A 7 -26.62 15.94 18.13
CA LEU A 7 -25.19 16.16 18.29
C LEU A 7 -24.37 14.86 18.23
N SER A 8 -24.92 13.77 18.80
CA SER A 8 -24.27 12.45 18.76
C SER A 8 -24.32 11.82 17.36
N PHE A 9 -25.44 11.97 16.63
CA PHE A 9 -25.48 11.57 15.22
C PHE A 9 -24.47 12.33 14.36
N PHE A 10 -24.29 13.64 14.57
CA PHE A 10 -23.33 14.44 13.81
C PHE A 10 -21.88 14.04 14.09
N LEU A 11 -21.54 13.75 15.35
CA LEU A 11 -20.19 13.27 15.72
C LEU A 11 -19.87 11.89 15.17
N VAL A 12 -20.86 10.98 15.12
CA VAL A 12 -20.71 9.67 14.47
C VAL A 12 -20.56 9.84 12.95
N PHE A 13 -21.31 10.75 12.34
CA PHE A 13 -21.19 11.02 10.90
C PHE A 13 -19.84 11.63 10.55
N CYS A 14 -19.32 12.57 11.35
CA CYS A 14 -17.99 13.16 11.15
C CYS A 14 -16.85 12.13 11.31
N SER A 15 -16.94 11.21 12.28
CA SER A 15 -15.93 10.14 12.46
C SER A 15 -15.98 9.10 11.33
N VAL A 16 -17.15 8.83 10.77
CA VAL A 16 -17.29 8.00 9.56
C VAL A 16 -16.75 8.71 8.31
N ILE A 17 -16.98 10.02 8.14
CA ILE A 17 -16.47 10.78 6.98
C ILE A 17 -14.93 10.91 7.01
N VAL A 18 -14.32 11.10 8.17
CA VAL A 18 -12.85 11.11 8.29
C VAL A 18 -12.26 9.75 7.90
N SER A 19 -12.95 8.66 8.23
CA SER A 19 -12.53 7.30 7.89
C SER A 19 -12.72 6.95 6.41
N THR A 20 -13.69 7.57 5.71
CA THR A 20 -13.98 7.33 4.29
C THR A 20 -13.26 8.28 3.32
N THR A 21 -12.47 9.23 3.82
CA THR A 21 -11.31 9.74 3.07
C THR A 21 -10.22 8.66 3.00
N ALA A 22 -10.61 7.49 2.47
CA ALA A 22 -9.74 6.42 2.08
C ALA A 22 -8.70 7.01 1.15
N SER A 23 -7.54 7.30 1.73
CA SER A 23 -6.31 7.69 1.07
C SER A 23 -6.23 6.97 -0.27
N LYS A 24 -6.32 7.71 -1.38
CA LYS A 24 -6.11 7.12 -2.70
C LYS A 24 -4.83 6.28 -2.64
N PRO A 25 -4.83 5.03 -3.13
CA PRO A 25 -3.63 4.21 -3.12
C PRO A 25 -2.52 4.96 -3.84
N CYS A 26 -1.44 5.27 -3.11
CA CYS A 26 -0.30 5.98 -3.67
C CYS A 26 0.56 4.96 -4.41
N HIS A 27 0.35 4.86 -5.72
CA HIS A 27 1.19 4.05 -6.58
C HIS A 27 2.42 4.84 -7.00
N ARG A 28 3.61 4.28 -6.78
CA ARG A 28 4.87 4.83 -7.27
C ARG A 28 5.49 3.92 -8.30
N PHE A 29 5.67 4.45 -9.51
CA PHE A 29 6.27 3.75 -10.63
C PHE A 29 7.78 3.98 -10.65
N GLY A 30 8.55 2.91 -10.87
CA GLY A 30 10.00 2.97 -10.94
C GLY A 30 10.67 3.22 -9.58
N GLU A 31 10.00 2.84 -8.50
CA GLU A 31 10.55 2.90 -7.14
C GLU A 31 10.53 1.53 -6.47
N ALA A 32 11.53 1.27 -5.64
CA ALA A 32 11.64 0.05 -4.86
C ALA A 32 12.12 0.35 -3.44
N CYS A 33 11.79 -0.55 -2.50
CA CYS A 33 12.30 -0.56 -1.15
C CYS A 33 13.68 -1.26 -1.13
N PRO A 34 14.79 -0.54 -0.89
CA PRO A 34 16.10 -1.18 -0.77
C PRO A 34 16.13 -2.12 0.44
N ARG A 35 16.50 -3.39 0.24
CA ARG A 35 16.58 -4.43 1.27
C ARG A 35 17.39 -4.07 2.53
N PRO A 36 18.52 -3.37 2.50
CA PRO A 36 19.27 -3.08 3.73
C PRO A 36 18.51 -2.17 4.70
N HIS A 37 17.54 -1.40 4.22
CA HIS A 37 16.79 -0.43 5.03
C HIS A 37 15.35 -0.88 5.30
N ASN A 38 14.89 -1.92 4.62
CA ASN A 38 13.49 -2.31 4.58
C ASN A 38 13.35 -3.81 4.82
N ARG A 39 12.43 -4.18 5.72
CA ARG A 39 12.22 -5.57 6.11
C ARG A 39 11.33 -6.29 5.10
N LEU A 40 11.93 -7.19 4.32
CA LEU A 40 11.23 -8.10 3.43
C LEU A 40 10.56 -9.21 4.26
N ILE A 41 9.24 -9.34 4.17
CA ILE A 41 8.47 -10.40 4.82
C ILE A 41 8.38 -11.63 3.92
N ALA A 42 8.02 -11.41 2.67
CA ALA A 42 7.76 -12.49 1.73
C ALA A 42 8.14 -12.08 0.31
N TYR A 43 8.46 -13.08 -0.50
CA TYR A 43 8.86 -12.90 -1.88
C TYR A 43 8.33 -14.03 -2.73
N ARG A 44 7.85 -13.69 -3.93
CA ARG A 44 7.37 -14.64 -4.93
C ARG A 44 7.92 -14.26 -6.29
N LYS A 45 8.42 -15.24 -7.04
CA LYS A 45 8.66 -15.08 -8.47
C LYS A 45 7.33 -15.20 -9.21
N GLN A 46 7.14 -14.36 -10.23
CA GLN A 46 5.99 -14.41 -11.11
C GLN A 46 6.46 -14.47 -12.57
N PRO A 47 5.68 -15.09 -13.47
CA PRO A 47 6.13 -15.33 -14.85
C PRO A 47 6.00 -14.12 -15.76
N ASN A 48 5.25 -13.09 -15.37
CA ASN A 48 4.95 -11.92 -16.20
C ASN A 48 4.51 -10.71 -15.35
N ASN A 49 4.32 -9.56 -16.01
CA ASN A 49 4.02 -8.26 -15.42
C ASN A 49 2.60 -7.76 -15.74
N TYR A 50 1.68 -8.67 -16.08
CA TYR A 50 0.33 -8.31 -16.46
C TYR A 50 -0.49 -7.81 -15.27
N MET A 51 -1.46 -6.92 -15.50
CA MET A 51 -2.27 -6.31 -14.44
C MET A 51 -3.02 -7.34 -13.57
N PHE A 52 -3.46 -8.47 -14.15
CA PHE A 52 -4.09 -9.55 -13.37
C PHE A 52 -3.13 -10.20 -12.36
N THR A 53 -1.82 -10.23 -12.65
CA THR A 53 -0.82 -10.75 -11.70
C THR A 53 -0.54 -9.81 -10.55
N MET A 54 -0.80 -8.51 -10.72
CA MET A 54 -0.72 -7.53 -9.63
C MET A 54 -1.73 -7.85 -8.53
N MET A 55 -2.96 -8.24 -8.90
CA MET A 55 -3.98 -8.66 -7.93
C MET A 55 -3.53 -9.89 -7.11
N PHE A 56 -2.91 -10.87 -7.76
CA PHE A 56 -2.35 -12.03 -7.06
C PHE A 56 -1.20 -11.68 -6.13
N CYS A 57 -0.35 -10.72 -6.51
CA CYS A 57 0.71 -10.21 -5.67
C CYS A 57 0.12 -9.49 -4.43
N GLU A 58 -0.93 -8.70 -4.63
CA GLU A 58 -1.61 -7.99 -3.55
C GLU A 58 -2.21 -8.97 -2.53
N ILE A 59 -3.00 -9.95 -3.00
CA ILE A 59 -3.59 -10.97 -2.14
C ILE A 59 -2.50 -11.72 -1.35
N PHE A 60 -1.41 -12.08 -2.03
CA PHE A 60 -0.27 -12.74 -1.41
C PHE A 60 0.37 -11.89 -0.30
N CYS A 61 0.63 -10.61 -0.56
CA CYS A 61 1.24 -9.72 0.44
C CYS A 61 0.28 -9.39 1.59
N ARG A 62 -1.02 -9.22 1.33
CA ARG A 62 -2.04 -9.04 2.38
C ARG A 62 -2.12 -10.27 3.29
N LYS A 63 -2.08 -11.48 2.73
CA LYS A 63 -2.06 -12.74 3.51
C LYS A 63 -0.85 -12.82 4.44
N ASN A 64 0.29 -12.27 4.02
CA ASN A 64 1.52 -12.19 4.81
C ASN A 64 1.58 -10.96 5.73
N LYS A 65 0.47 -10.22 5.92
CA LYS A 65 0.38 -9.02 6.76
C LYS A 65 1.41 -7.94 6.41
N ALA A 66 1.79 -7.83 5.13
CA ALA A 66 2.69 -6.79 4.68
C ALA A 66 2.03 -5.41 4.67
N GLN A 67 2.85 -4.37 4.81
CA GLN A 67 2.44 -2.98 4.72
C GLN A 67 2.63 -2.44 3.31
N TYR A 68 3.67 -2.90 2.61
CA TYR A 68 3.99 -2.49 1.25
C TYR A 68 4.13 -3.68 0.31
N MET A 69 3.82 -3.41 -0.94
CA MET A 69 4.05 -4.33 -2.04
C MET A 69 4.91 -3.68 -3.11
N ILE A 70 5.83 -4.47 -3.65
CA ILE A 70 6.59 -4.16 -4.87
C ILE A 70 6.22 -5.19 -5.94
N PHE A 71 5.57 -4.71 -6.99
CA PHE A 71 5.23 -5.49 -8.17
C PHE A 71 6.23 -5.20 -9.30
N GLY A 72 7.12 -6.14 -9.56
CA GLY A 72 8.13 -6.11 -10.63
C GLY A 72 7.71 -6.92 -11.86
N SER A 73 8.60 -7.07 -12.86
CA SER A 73 8.27 -7.86 -14.05
C SER A 73 8.13 -9.35 -13.72
N ASN A 74 9.09 -9.84 -12.97
CA ASN A 74 9.23 -11.26 -12.66
C ASN A 74 9.20 -11.50 -11.15
N THR A 75 8.83 -10.49 -10.38
CA THR A 75 8.99 -10.49 -8.93
C THR A 75 7.83 -9.80 -8.23
N CYS A 76 7.36 -10.41 -7.15
CA CYS A 76 6.44 -9.84 -6.19
C CYS A 76 7.14 -9.82 -4.84
N GLY A 77 7.31 -8.64 -4.25
CA GLY A 77 7.94 -8.44 -2.94
C GLY A 77 6.97 -7.84 -1.94
N CYS A 78 6.93 -8.39 -0.74
CA CYS A 78 6.08 -7.94 0.36
C CYS A 78 6.95 -7.42 1.51
N PHE A 79 6.78 -6.17 1.90
CA PHE A 79 7.62 -5.50 2.88
C PHE A 79 6.80 -5.04 4.09
N GLU A 80 7.39 -5.14 5.27
CA GLU A 80 6.82 -4.64 6.52
C GLU A 80 6.91 -3.12 6.62
N SER A 81 7.96 -2.54 6.03
CA SER A 81 8.22 -1.11 6.00
C SER A 81 8.92 -0.74 4.70
N CYS A 82 8.71 0.49 4.22
CA CYS A 82 9.36 1.02 3.04
C CYS A 82 9.76 2.49 3.27
N LYS A 83 10.83 2.69 4.04
CA LYS A 83 11.40 4.01 4.28
C LYS A 83 12.36 4.36 3.14
N ASN A 84 12.26 5.60 2.66
CA ASN A 84 13.13 6.16 1.61
C ASN A 84 13.18 5.28 0.34
N PRO A 85 12.07 5.14 -0.40
CA PRO A 85 12.07 4.38 -1.63
C PRO A 85 13.08 4.96 -2.63
N THR A 86 13.82 4.07 -3.28
CA THR A 86 14.87 4.44 -4.24
C THR A 86 14.38 4.27 -5.67
N ARG A 87 14.74 5.22 -6.53
CA ARG A 87 14.44 5.12 -7.97
C ARG A 87 15.27 4.00 -8.60
N VAL A 88 14.59 3.11 -9.32
CA VAL A 88 15.21 2.04 -10.09
C VAL A 88 15.35 2.43 -11.56
N ARG A 89 16.43 1.97 -12.21
CA ARG A 89 16.72 2.27 -13.62
C ARG A 89 15.61 1.76 -14.56
N SER A 90 14.96 0.66 -14.20
CA SER A 90 13.82 0.10 -14.95
C SER A 90 12.50 0.68 -14.44
N ARG A 91 12.13 1.87 -14.93
CA ARG A 91 10.96 2.63 -14.45
C ARG A 91 9.61 2.00 -14.77
N ARG A 92 9.51 1.23 -15.86
CA ARG A 92 8.22 0.73 -16.41
C ARG A 92 7.71 -0.55 -15.75
N VAL A 93 8.49 -1.13 -14.87
CA VAL A 93 8.34 -2.54 -14.49
C VAL A 93 8.05 -2.70 -13.01
N ILE A 94 8.42 -1.72 -12.19
CA ILE A 94 8.31 -1.80 -10.75
C ILE A 94 7.26 -0.81 -10.27
N VAL A 95 6.15 -1.32 -9.75
CA VAL A 95 5.08 -0.55 -9.12
C VAL A 95 5.12 -0.84 -7.62
N MET A 96 5.25 0.20 -6.82
CA MET A 96 5.20 0.12 -5.37
C MET A 96 3.91 0.76 -4.86
N PHE A 97 3.23 0.13 -3.90
CA PHE A 97 2.10 0.77 -3.21
C PHE A 97 1.85 0.19 -1.81
N PRO A 98 1.23 0.99 -0.91
CA PRO A 98 0.83 0.55 0.42
C PRO A 98 -0.42 -0.34 0.36
N LEU A 99 -0.48 -1.35 1.22
CA LEU A 99 -1.61 -2.28 1.34
C LEU A 99 -2.58 -1.92 2.47
N GLN A 100 -2.12 -1.11 3.42
CA GLN A 100 -2.90 -0.65 4.57
C GLN A 100 -2.87 0.88 4.64
N ALA A 101 -3.59 1.46 5.60
CA ALA A 101 -3.43 2.87 5.96
C ALA A 101 -2.00 3.07 6.50
N ASP A 102 -1.09 3.37 5.58
CA ASP A 102 0.32 3.44 5.85
C ASP A 102 0.67 4.66 6.73
N PRO A 103 1.31 4.46 7.90
CA PRO A 103 1.74 5.56 8.78
C PRO A 103 2.87 6.41 8.20
N ASP A 104 3.65 5.90 7.24
CA ASP A 104 4.78 6.59 6.61
C ASP A 104 4.42 7.14 5.21
N LYS A 105 3.11 7.34 4.96
CA LYS A 105 2.46 7.76 3.72
C LYS A 105 3.40 8.56 2.81
N VAL A 106 4.03 7.87 1.85
CA VAL A 106 4.97 8.45 0.87
C VAL A 106 4.23 9.25 -0.23
N CYS A 107 3.08 9.85 0.10
CA CYS A 107 2.34 10.77 -0.75
C CYS A 107 2.99 12.15 -0.64
N HIS A 108 3.69 12.58 -1.68
CA HIS A 108 3.95 14.00 -1.94
C HIS A 108 3.23 14.36 -3.24
#